data_AF-A0A452YWZ0-F1
#
_entry.id   AF-A0A452YWZ0-F1
#
_cell.length_a   1.000
_cell.length_b   1.000
_cell.length_c   1.000
_cell.angle_alpha   90.00
_cell.angle_beta   90.00
_cell.angle_gamma   90.00
#
_symmetry.space_group_name_H-M   'P 1'
#
loop_
_entity.id
_entity.type
_entity.pdbx_description
1 polymer ?
#
loop_
_entity_poly.entity_id
_entity_poly.type
_entity_poly.pdbx_seq_one_letter_code
_entity_poly.pdbx_strand_id
1 'polypeptide(L)'
;RRPFPVVCAADADAKETTKPKVPEKAPAAGSSFNQLLGIKGAKQEDNIWKIRLQLTKPVTWPPLVWGVLCGAAASGNFHWTAEDVAKSIVCMLMSGPCLTGYTQTINDWYDRDIDAINEPYRPIPSGAISENEV
;
A
#
# COMPACT_ATOMS: atom_id res chain seq x y z
N ARG A 1 -16.96 14.12 40.00
CA ARG A 1 -17.28 14.52 38.60
C ARG A 1 -17.05 16.02 38.50
N ARG A 2 -15.98 16.48 37.82
CA ARG A 2 -15.77 17.91 37.54
C ARG A 2 -16.35 18.21 36.14
N PRO A 3 -17.12 19.28 35.95
CA PRO A 3 -17.64 19.65 34.63
C PRO A 3 -16.49 20.25 33.80
N PHE A 4 -16.27 19.71 32.60
CA PHE A 4 -15.39 20.33 31.61
C PHE A 4 -16.15 21.48 30.94
N PRO A 5 -15.55 22.67 30.75
CA PRO A 5 -16.20 23.75 30.03
C PRO A 5 -16.25 23.42 28.54
N VAL A 6 -17.46 23.45 27.97
CA VAL A 6 -17.67 23.43 26.52
C VAL A 6 -17.31 24.82 26.01
N VAL A 7 -16.20 24.93 25.29
CA VAL A 7 -15.82 26.16 24.59
C VAL A 7 -16.43 26.10 23.20
N CYS A 8 -17.53 26.82 23.00
CA CYS A 8 -18.05 27.13 21.68
C CYS A 8 -17.10 28.14 21.02
N ALA A 9 -16.41 27.75 19.96
CA ALA A 9 -15.68 28.68 19.12
C ALA A 9 -16.68 29.53 18.34
N ALA A 10 -16.76 30.82 18.70
CA ALA A 10 -17.54 31.82 18.00
C ALA A 10 -17.01 32.04 16.58
N ASP A 11 -17.95 32.32 15.66
CA ASP A 11 -17.70 32.66 14.27
C ASP A 11 -16.70 33.81 14.13
N ALA A 12 -15.62 33.56 13.39
CA ALA A 12 -14.67 34.57 12.97
C ALA A 12 -14.42 34.43 11.47
N ASP A 13 -15.16 35.26 10.73
CA ASP A 13 -14.75 36.06 9.57
C ASP A 13 -13.84 35.42 8.50
N ALA A 14 -14.39 35.37 7.28
CA ALA A 14 -13.73 34.98 6.05
C ALA A 14 -12.43 35.77 5.81
N LYS A 15 -11.28 35.08 5.87
CA LYS A 15 -10.06 35.48 5.15
C LYS A 15 -9.39 34.28 4.52
N GLU A 16 -9.40 34.33 3.19
CA GLU A 16 -8.51 33.64 2.25
C GLU A 16 -7.14 33.33 2.87
N THR A 17 -6.84 32.05 3.07
CA THR A 17 -5.52 31.55 3.45
C THR A 17 -5.21 30.31 2.62
N THR A 18 -4.52 30.57 1.52
CA THR A 18 -3.37 29.81 1.02
C THR A 18 -3.32 28.33 1.41
N LYS A 19 -3.58 27.48 0.40
CA LYS A 19 -3.31 26.03 0.43
C LYS A 19 -1.93 25.76 1.07
N PRO A 20 -1.80 24.78 1.98
CA PRO A 20 -0.52 24.50 2.60
C PRO A 20 0.50 24.08 1.54
N LYS A 21 1.58 24.87 1.47
CA LYS A 21 2.76 24.62 0.64
C LYS A 21 3.43 23.34 1.14
N VAL A 22 3.28 22.27 0.38
CA VAL A 22 4.01 21.00 0.58
C VAL A 22 5.51 21.32 0.65
N PRO A 23 6.24 20.88 1.69
CA PRO A 23 7.68 21.11 1.75
C PRO A 23 8.34 20.36 0.59
N GLU A 24 8.92 21.14 -0.32
CA GLU A 24 9.77 20.76 -1.44
C GLU A 24 11.09 20.19 -0.91
N LYS A 25 11.03 18.98 -0.36
CA LYS A 25 12.22 18.15 -0.19
C LYS A 25 11.83 16.70 -0.46
N ALA A 26 11.76 16.39 -1.75
CA ALA A 26 11.73 15.01 -2.22
C ALA A 26 12.90 14.24 -1.56
N PRO A 27 12.66 13.04 -0.98
CA PRO A 27 13.76 12.18 -0.59
C PRO A 27 14.56 11.79 -1.83
N ALA A 28 15.85 11.53 -1.62
CA ALA A 28 16.83 11.21 -2.64
C ALA A 28 16.31 10.22 -3.70
N ALA A 29 16.70 10.45 -4.96
CA ALA A 29 16.35 9.69 -6.15
C ALA A 29 16.34 8.16 -5.92
N GLY A 30 15.17 7.63 -5.52
CA GLY A 30 14.92 6.21 -5.45
C GLY A 30 14.68 5.65 -6.85
N SER A 31 15.22 4.46 -7.13
CA SER A 31 15.01 3.75 -8.39
C SER A 31 13.51 3.54 -8.66
N SER A 32 13.06 3.69 -9.91
CA SER A 32 11.69 3.34 -10.33
C SER A 32 11.32 1.88 -10.02
N PHE A 33 12.32 1.01 -9.83
CA PHE A 33 12.11 -0.38 -9.39
C PHE A 33 11.69 -0.46 -7.92
N ASN A 34 12.26 0.39 -7.06
CA ASN A 34 11.92 0.48 -5.64
C ASN A 34 10.46 0.94 -5.47
N GLN A 35 10.00 1.81 -6.37
CA GLN A 35 8.62 2.25 -6.42
C GLN A 35 7.64 1.12 -6.72
N LEU A 36 7.93 0.33 -7.75
CA LEU A 36 7.10 -0.81 -8.14
C LEU A 36 6.96 -1.83 -7.01
N LEU A 37 8.02 -1.97 -6.21
CA LEU A 37 8.06 -2.88 -5.07
C LEU A 37 7.37 -2.33 -3.81
N GLY A 38 6.99 -1.04 -3.78
CA GLY A 38 6.39 -0.40 -2.60
C GLY A 38 7.40 0.03 -1.53
N ILE A 39 8.65 0.30 -1.91
CA ILE A 39 9.72 0.77 -1.01
C ILE A 39 9.63 2.31 -0.86
N LYS A 40 9.93 2.81 0.36
CA LYS A 40 9.91 4.24 0.71
C LYS A 40 10.83 5.09 -0.17
N GLY A 41 10.42 6.33 -0.46
CA GLY A 41 11.25 7.33 -1.18
C GLY A 41 11.20 7.26 -2.71
N ALA A 42 10.18 6.64 -3.28
CA ALA A 42 9.96 6.57 -4.71
C ALA A 42 9.44 7.89 -5.34
N LYS A 43 9.72 8.11 -6.63
CA LYS A 43 9.09 9.17 -7.44
C LYS A 43 7.57 8.98 -7.50
N GLN A 44 6.79 9.99 -7.84
CA GLN A 44 5.40 9.78 -8.26
C GLN A 44 5.36 9.10 -9.64
N GLU A 45 4.45 8.14 -9.83
CA GLU A 45 4.16 7.52 -11.13
C GLU A 45 2.74 7.88 -11.55
N ASP A 46 2.56 8.11 -12.86
CA ASP A 46 1.25 8.48 -13.43
C ASP A 46 0.54 7.27 -14.08
N ASN A 47 1.24 6.13 -14.19
CA ASN A 47 0.69 4.93 -14.81
C ASN A 47 -0.21 4.16 -13.84
N ILE A 48 -1.52 4.12 -14.10
CA ILE A 48 -2.52 3.43 -13.27
C ILE A 48 -2.17 1.98 -12.93
N TRP A 49 -1.61 1.22 -13.88
CA TRP A 49 -1.21 -0.17 -13.65
C TRP A 49 -0.03 -0.30 -12.69
N LYS A 50 0.94 0.63 -12.76
CA LYS A 50 2.06 0.65 -11.82
C LYS A 50 1.61 1.06 -10.43
N ILE A 51 0.68 2.01 -10.34
CA ILE A 51 0.08 2.44 -9.09
C ILE A 51 -0.63 1.26 -8.41
N ARG A 52 -1.48 0.54 -9.14
CA ARG A 52 -2.17 -0.66 -8.60
C ARG A 52 -1.19 -1.73 -8.12
N LEU A 53 -0.14 -1.98 -8.89
CA LEU A 53 0.90 -2.91 -8.47
C LEU A 53 1.64 -2.41 -7.22
N GLN A 54 1.96 -1.12 -7.14
CA GLN A 54 2.57 -0.51 -5.96
C GLN A 54 1.67 -0.61 -4.70
N LEU A 55 0.34 -0.43 -4.82
CA LEU A 55 -0.61 -0.61 -3.71
C LEU A 55 -0.52 -2.02 -3.10
N THR A 56 -0.36 -3.04 -3.95
CA THR A 56 -0.24 -4.43 -3.47
C THR A 56 1.11 -4.76 -2.80
N LYS A 57 2.03 -3.78 -2.73
CA LYS A 57 3.38 -3.85 -2.16
C LYS A 57 4.10 -5.18 -2.46
N PRO A 58 4.58 -5.39 -3.69
CA PRO A 58 5.17 -6.66 -4.12
C PRO A 58 6.36 -7.12 -3.29
N VAL A 59 7.06 -6.21 -2.60
CA VAL A 59 8.12 -6.54 -1.64
C VAL A 59 7.64 -7.45 -0.50
N THR A 60 6.33 -7.49 -0.24
CA THR A 60 5.73 -8.27 0.85
C THR A 60 5.26 -9.66 0.43
N TRP A 61 5.31 -10.00 -0.86
CA TRP A 61 4.89 -11.30 -1.39
C TRP A 61 5.86 -12.46 -1.11
N PRO A 62 7.20 -12.28 -1.14
CA PRO A 62 8.14 -13.39 -1.00
C PRO A 62 7.94 -14.27 0.25
N PRO A 63 7.64 -13.73 1.45
CA PRO A 63 7.36 -14.56 2.62
C PRO A 63 6.20 -15.56 2.42
N LEU A 64 5.12 -15.14 1.76
CA LEU A 64 3.94 -15.99 1.54
C LEU A 64 4.17 -17.02 0.45
N VAL A 65 4.82 -16.62 -0.65
CA VAL A 65 5.23 -17.51 -1.73
C VAL A 65 6.15 -18.60 -1.20
N TRP A 66 7.12 -18.24 -0.35
CA TRP A 66 8.02 -19.19 0.29
C TRP A 66 7.27 -20.12 1.26
N GLY A 67 6.29 -19.59 1.99
CA GLY A 67 5.40 -20.39 2.84
C GLY A 67 4.65 -21.48 2.06
N VAL A 68 4.10 -21.15 0.88
CA VAL A 68 3.44 -22.12 -0.01
C VAL A 68 4.43 -23.15 -0.54
N LEU A 69 5.60 -22.72 -1.01
CA LEU A 69 6.65 -23.62 -1.51
C LEU A 69 7.10 -24.63 -0.45
N CYS A 70 7.47 -24.15 0.75
CA CYS A 70 7.88 -25.01 1.85
C CYS A 70 6.74 -25.91 2.32
N GLY A 71 5.50 -25.41 2.35
CA GLY A 71 4.33 -26.19 2.70
C GLY A 71 4.06 -27.32 1.69
N ALA A 72 4.14 -27.04 0.40
CA ALA A 72 4.00 -28.04 -0.66
C ALA A 72 5.07 -29.12 -0.53
N ALA A 73 6.35 -28.73 -0.38
CA ALA A 73 7.44 -29.67 -0.19
C ALA A 73 7.31 -30.53 1.09
N ALA A 74 6.87 -29.92 2.20
CA ALA A 74 6.69 -30.61 3.48
C ALA A 74 5.44 -31.50 3.54
N SER A 75 4.48 -31.31 2.63
CA SER A 75 3.20 -32.04 2.65
C SER A 75 3.30 -33.55 2.42
N GLY A 76 4.42 -34.02 1.84
CA GLY A 76 4.58 -35.42 1.41
C GLY A 76 3.75 -35.81 0.17
N ASN A 77 2.87 -34.91 -0.31
CA ASN A 77 2.01 -35.14 -1.47
C ASN A 77 2.50 -34.45 -2.74
N PHE A 78 3.50 -33.57 -2.65
CA PHE A 78 4.03 -32.87 -3.81
C PHE A 78 4.98 -33.77 -4.59
N HIS A 79 4.63 -34.02 -5.85
CA HIS A 79 5.49 -34.72 -6.79
C HIS A 79 5.95 -33.75 -7.88
N TRP A 80 7.10 -34.01 -8.51
CA TRP A 80 7.59 -33.23 -9.66
C TRP A 80 6.78 -33.53 -10.93
N THR A 81 5.48 -33.33 -10.86
CA THR A 81 4.52 -33.45 -11.96
C THR A 81 4.06 -32.07 -12.39
N ALA A 82 3.68 -31.91 -13.66
CA ALA A 82 3.16 -30.64 -14.15
C ALA A 82 1.93 -30.17 -13.39
N GLU A 83 1.08 -31.11 -12.92
CA GLU A 83 -0.13 -30.81 -12.16
C GLU A 83 0.19 -30.22 -10.78
N ASP A 84 1.08 -30.83 -10.02
CA ASP A 84 1.42 -30.35 -8.68
C ASP A 84 2.20 -29.04 -8.72
N VAL A 85 3.08 -28.86 -9.71
CA VAL A 85 3.75 -27.59 -9.98
C VAL A 85 2.71 -26.51 -10.31
N ALA A 86 1.72 -26.80 -11.15
CA ALA A 86 0.66 -25.86 -11.48
C ALA A 86 -0.18 -25.49 -10.25
N LYS A 87 -0.59 -26.46 -9.42
CA LYS A 87 -1.29 -26.20 -8.14
C LYS A 87 -0.47 -25.29 -7.24
N SER A 88 0.83 -25.57 -7.10
CA SER A 88 1.73 -24.77 -6.27
C SER A 88 1.83 -23.33 -6.78
N ILE A 89 1.98 -23.12 -8.08
CA ILE A 89 2.00 -21.78 -8.69
C ILE A 89 0.68 -21.04 -8.44
N VAL A 90 -0.47 -21.71 -8.63
CA VAL A 90 -1.79 -21.12 -8.35
C VAL A 90 -1.89 -20.72 -6.88
N CYS A 91 -1.46 -21.57 -5.94
CA CYS A 91 -1.43 -21.26 -4.53
C CYS A 91 -0.52 -20.05 -4.21
N MET A 92 0.66 -19.96 -4.83
CA MET A 92 1.57 -18.81 -4.66
C MET A 92 0.96 -17.51 -5.18
N LEU A 93 0.27 -17.54 -6.32
CA LEU A 93 -0.42 -16.37 -6.88
C LEU A 93 -1.60 -15.94 -5.99
N MET A 94 -2.37 -16.90 -5.48
CA MET A 94 -3.46 -16.64 -4.55
C MET A 94 -2.95 -16.07 -3.22
N SER A 95 -1.86 -16.61 -2.66
CA SER A 95 -1.36 -16.18 -1.36
C SER A 95 -0.59 -14.86 -1.43
N GLY A 96 0.25 -14.67 -2.45
CA GLY A 96 1.04 -13.45 -2.62
C GLY A 96 0.15 -12.34 -3.21
N PRO A 97 0.18 -12.10 -4.53
CA PRO A 97 -0.52 -10.99 -5.16
C PRO A 97 -1.99 -10.81 -4.76
N CYS A 98 -2.78 -11.88 -4.74
CA CYS A 98 -4.21 -11.75 -4.48
C CYS A 98 -4.49 -11.46 -3.00
N LEU A 99 -4.10 -12.37 -2.09
CA LEU A 99 -4.41 -12.22 -0.67
C LEU A 99 -3.60 -11.10 -0.02
N THR A 100 -2.26 -11.11 -0.12
CA THR A 100 -1.47 -10.04 0.51
C THR A 100 -1.74 -8.69 -0.14
N GLY A 101 -1.84 -8.64 -1.48
CA GLY A 101 -2.16 -7.41 -2.18
C GLY A 101 -3.49 -6.81 -1.73
N TYR A 102 -4.53 -7.63 -1.61
CA TYR A 102 -5.83 -7.20 -1.05
C TYR A 102 -5.70 -6.65 0.37
N THR A 103 -5.00 -7.38 1.25
CA THR A 103 -4.82 -6.92 2.65
C THR A 103 -4.02 -5.62 2.74
N GLN A 104 -3.03 -5.42 1.85
CA GLN A 104 -2.22 -4.21 1.80
C GLN A 104 -3.02 -3.01 1.30
N THR A 105 -3.82 -3.20 0.25
CA THR A 105 -4.73 -2.16 -0.27
C THR A 105 -5.72 -1.72 0.81
N ILE A 106 -6.33 -2.66 1.53
CA ILE A 106 -7.23 -2.33 2.65
C ILE A 106 -6.49 -1.60 3.76
N ASN A 107 -5.29 -2.05 4.12
CA ASN A 107 -4.51 -1.40 5.15
C ASN A 107 -4.24 0.07 4.78
N ASP A 108 -3.76 0.33 3.57
CA ASP A 108 -3.43 1.70 3.12
C ASP A 108 -4.68 2.58 2.99
N TRP A 109 -5.84 1.99 2.72
CA TRP A 109 -7.11 2.71 2.70
C TRP A 109 -7.50 3.22 4.08
N TYR A 110 -7.41 2.38 5.11
CA TYR A 110 -7.74 2.77 6.48
C TYR A 110 -6.65 3.62 7.14
N ASP A 111 -5.40 3.47 6.71
CA ASP A 111 -4.26 4.25 7.22
C ASP A 111 -4.07 5.59 6.49
N ARG A 112 -4.89 5.93 5.49
CA ARG A 112 -4.70 7.12 4.62
C ARG A 112 -4.48 8.44 5.35
N ASP A 113 -5.18 8.68 6.46
CA ASP A 113 -5.06 9.93 7.22
C ASP A 113 -3.73 9.99 8.00
N ILE A 114 -3.26 8.83 8.44
CA ILE A 114 -1.98 8.66 9.14
C ILE A 114 -0.82 8.74 8.13
N ASP A 115 -0.98 8.07 6.99
CA ASP A 115 -0.02 8.06 5.90
C ASP A 115 0.09 9.42 5.20
N ALA A 116 -0.97 10.24 5.19
CA ALA A 116 -0.89 11.62 4.71
C ALA A 116 0.12 12.47 5.50
N ILE A 117 0.35 12.14 6.79
CA ILE A 117 1.31 12.83 7.64
C ILE A 117 2.71 12.22 7.49
N ASN A 118 2.81 10.88 7.51
CA ASN A 118 4.11 10.18 7.55
C ASN A 118 4.72 9.95 6.17
N GLU A 119 3.89 9.62 5.18
CA GLU A 119 4.29 9.16 3.85
C GLU A 119 3.38 9.77 2.77
N PRO A 120 3.36 11.12 2.63
CA PRO A 120 2.41 11.85 1.79
C PRO A 120 2.50 11.51 0.30
N TYR A 121 3.57 10.86 -0.13
CA TYR A 121 3.81 10.42 -1.51
C TYR A 121 3.20 9.06 -1.84
N ARG A 122 2.55 8.38 -0.88
CA ARG A 122 1.85 7.11 -1.15
C ARG A 122 0.66 7.32 -2.10
N PRO A 123 0.28 6.30 -2.88
CA PRO A 123 -0.77 6.45 -3.91
C PRO A 123 -2.10 7.02 -3.41
N ILE A 124 -2.61 6.56 -2.26
CA ILE A 124 -3.89 6.98 -1.70
C ILE A 124 -3.84 8.42 -1.15
N PRO A 125 -2.97 8.77 -0.19
CA PRO A 125 -2.95 10.14 0.37
C PRO A 125 -2.46 11.19 -0.63
N SER A 126 -1.65 10.82 -1.63
CA SER A 126 -1.23 11.75 -2.69
C SER A 126 -2.31 12.02 -3.75
N GLY A 127 -3.40 11.24 -3.75
CA GLY A 127 -4.46 11.34 -4.76
C GLY A 127 -4.08 10.77 -6.13
N ALA A 128 -3.04 9.94 -6.23
CA ALA A 128 -2.65 9.29 -7.48
C ALA A 128 -3.66 8.21 -7.93
N ILE A 129 -4.47 7.69 -7.00
CA ILE A 129 -5.60 6.81 -7.26
C ILE A 129 -6.86 7.41 -6.63
N SER A 130 -8.00 7.36 -7.33
CA SER A 130 -9.26 7.86 -6.75
C SER A 130 -9.87 6.84 -5.79
N GLU A 131 -10.70 7.32 -4.86
CA GLU A 131 -11.40 6.49 -3.87
C GLU A 131 -12.20 5.34 -4.48
N ASN A 132 -12.77 5.53 -5.67
CA ASN A 132 -13.56 4.51 -6.36
C ASN A 132 -12.69 3.47 -7.09
N GLU A 133 -11.38 3.69 -7.20
CA GLU A 133 -10.43 2.83 -7.91
C GLU A 133 -9.56 1.97 -7.00
N VAL A 134 -9.62 2.22 -5.68
CA VAL A 134 -8.99 1.43 -4.61
C VAL A 134 -9.83 0.19 -4.33
#